data_AF-A0A963IYX0-F1
#
_entry.id   AF-A0A963IYX0-F1
#
_cell.length_a   1.000
_cell.length_b   1.000
_cell.length_c   1.000
_cell.angle_alpha   90.00
_cell.angle_beta   90.00
_cell.angle_gamma   90.00
#
_symmetry.space_group_name_H-M   'P 1'
#
loop_
_entity.id
_entity.type
_entity.pdbx_description
1 polymer ?
#
loop_
_entity_poly.entity_id
_entity_poly.type
_entity_poly.pdbx_seq_one_letter_code
_entity_poly.pdbx_strand_id
1 'polypeptide(L)'
;LTELIGLGVAIILFEGGMDLRASEFRRVGHGIGRLTVLGPPLAWLLGGLAAHYIAGLSWPVAWVLGAILVVTGPTVILPLLRQARLNKDSAALLKWEGIVNDPVGVLLAV
;
A
#
# COMPACT_ATOMS: atom_id res chain seq x y z
N LEU A 1 -5.19 8.51 -22.92
CA LEU A 1 -4.74 8.84 -21.54
C LEU A 1 -4.89 7.64 -20.62
N THR A 2 -6.05 6.98 -20.59
CA THR A 2 -6.31 5.77 -19.78
C THR A 2 -5.29 4.65 -20.04
N GLU A 3 -5.00 4.35 -21.31
CA GLU A 3 -3.98 3.35 -21.69
C GLU A 3 -2.56 3.71 -21.20
N LEU A 4 -2.21 4.99 -21.24
CA LEU A 4 -0.91 5.50 -20.75
C LEU A 4 -0.81 5.40 -19.23
N ILE A 5 -1.89 5.71 -18.51
CA ILE A 5 -1.96 5.58 -17.05
C ILE A 5 -1.87 4.11 -16.66
N GLY A 6 -2.62 3.23 -17.33
CA GLY A 6 -2.57 1.78 -17.10
C GLY A 6 -1.17 1.21 -17.33
N LEU A 7 -0.50 1.60 -18.42
CA LEU A 7 0.88 1.22 -18.68
C LEU A 7 1.83 1.71 -17.58
N GLY A 8 1.69 2.97 -17.16
CA GLY A 8 2.51 3.56 -16.09
C GLY A 8 2.35 2.82 -14.75
N VAL A 9 1.10 2.55 -14.35
CA VAL A 9 0.80 1.75 -13.15
C VAL A 9 1.39 0.35 -13.26
N ALA A 10 1.22 -0.31 -14.41
CA ALA A 10 1.78 -1.65 -14.64
C ALA A 10 3.32 -1.66 -14.51
N ILE A 11 4.01 -0.66 -15.05
CA ILE A 11 5.47 -0.54 -14.95
C ILE A 11 5.91 -0.32 -13.50
N ILE A 12 5.26 0.59 -12.76
CA ILE A 12 5.60 0.89 -11.35
C ILE A 12 5.39 -0.35 -10.47
N LEU A 13 4.26 -1.05 -10.64
CA LEU A 13 3.96 -2.28 -9.92
C LEU A 13 4.96 -3.40 -10.26
N PHE A 14 5.37 -3.49 -11.53
CA PHE A 14 6.36 -4.48 -11.98
C PHE A 14 7.75 -4.19 -11.40
N GLU A 15 8.20 -2.94 -11.44
CA GLU A 15 9.47 -2.52 -10.86
C GLU A 15 9.51 -2.80 -9.34
N GLY A 16 8.44 -2.42 -8.63
CA GLY A 16 8.29 -2.72 -7.20
C GLY A 16 8.32 -4.24 -6.93
N GLY A 17 7.58 -5.02 -7.72
CA GLY A 17 7.50 -6.47 -7.58
C GLY A 17 8.84 -7.19 -7.81
N MET A 18 9.65 -6.74 -8.76
CA MET A 18 10.97 -7.32 -9.01
C MET A 18 11.97 -7.09 -7.87
N ASP A 19 11.78 -6.05 -7.04
CA ASP A 19 12.65 -5.78 -5.91
C ASP A 19 12.34 -6.69 -4.70
N LEU A 20 11.18 -7.37 -4.68
CA LEU A 20 10.78 -8.29 -3.61
C LEU A 20 11.57 -9.60 -3.64
N ARG A 21 12.07 -10.04 -2.47
CA ARG A 21 12.81 -11.31 -2.35
C ARG A 21 11.95 -12.38 -1.70
N ALA A 22 11.72 -13.49 -2.41
CA ALA A 22 10.96 -14.64 -1.87
C ALA A 22 11.58 -15.25 -0.60
N SER A 23 12.89 -15.08 -0.39
CA SER A 23 13.57 -15.50 0.84
C SER A 23 13.17 -14.67 2.07
N GLU A 24 12.78 -13.41 1.90
CA GLU A 24 12.26 -12.56 2.98
C GLU A 24 10.85 -13.01 3.39
N PHE A 25 10.01 -13.37 2.41
CA PHE A 25 8.70 -13.95 2.67
C PHE A 25 8.80 -15.27 3.45
N ARG A 26 9.80 -16.12 3.17
CA ARG A 26 10.00 -17.34 3.98
C ARG A 26 10.45 -17.06 5.41
N ARG A 27 11.11 -15.93 5.68
CA ARG A 27 11.61 -15.57 7.03
C ARG A 27 10.56 -14.85 7.88
N VAL A 28 9.78 -13.96 7.28
CA VAL A 28 8.85 -13.06 8.00
C VAL A 28 7.40 -13.11 7.45
N GLY A 29 7.10 -14.11 6.61
CA GLY A 29 5.88 -14.16 5.79
C GLY A 29 4.56 -14.15 6.54
N HIS A 30 4.52 -14.67 7.77
CA HIS A 30 3.31 -14.61 8.58
C HIS A 30 2.97 -13.16 8.99
N GLY A 31 3.99 -12.36 9.30
CA GLY A 31 3.83 -10.93 9.60
C GLY A 31 3.46 -10.13 8.36
N ILE A 32 4.13 -10.39 7.23
CA ILE A 32 3.85 -9.78 5.94
C ILE A 32 2.39 -10.03 5.53
N GLY A 33 1.97 -11.31 5.48
CA GLY A 33 0.61 -11.66 5.08
C GLY A 33 -0.46 -11.02 5.95
N ARG A 34 -0.25 -10.96 7.28
CA ARG A 34 -1.22 -10.34 8.19
C ARG A 34 -1.35 -8.84 7.96
N LEU A 35 -0.23 -8.13 7.78
CA LEU A 35 -0.23 -6.68 7.53
C LEU A 35 -0.79 -6.34 6.16
N THR A 36 -0.43 -7.08 5.13
CA THR A 36 -0.90 -6.85 3.77
C THR A 36 -2.38 -7.22 3.57
N VAL A 37 -2.92 -8.22 4.29
CA VAL A 37 -4.33 -8.64 4.11
C VAL A 37 -5.27 -7.86 5.02
N LEU A 38 -4.90 -7.64 6.29
CA LEU A 38 -5.78 -6.97 7.26
C LEU A 38 -5.58 -5.45 7.29
N GLY A 39 -4.37 -4.98 7.01
CA GLY A 39 -4.04 -3.55 7.04
C GLY A 39 -4.90 -2.73 6.06
N PRO A 40 -4.99 -3.10 4.78
CA PRO A 40 -5.68 -2.27 3.79
C PRO A 40 -7.19 -2.11 4.05
N PRO A 41 -7.96 -3.19 4.32
CA PRO A 41 -9.38 -3.04 4.65
C PRO A 41 -9.59 -2.23 5.91
N LEU A 42 -8.74 -2.40 6.93
CA LEU A 42 -8.87 -1.67 8.19
C LEU A 42 -8.55 -0.18 7.99
N ALA A 43 -7.47 0.15 7.29
CA ALA A 43 -7.11 1.53 6.96
C ALA A 43 -8.17 2.20 6.09
N TRP A 44 -8.74 1.47 5.14
CA TRP A 44 -9.82 1.95 4.27
C TRP A 44 -11.08 2.30 5.07
N LEU A 45 -11.52 1.36 5.91
CA LEU A 45 -12.69 1.54 6.77
C LEU A 45 -12.50 2.70 7.74
N LEU A 46 -11.39 2.72 8.48
CA LEU A 46 -11.12 3.78 9.45
C LEU A 46 -10.92 5.14 8.78
N GLY A 47 -10.22 5.18 7.64
CA GLY A 47 -10.01 6.40 6.86
C GLY A 47 -11.30 6.96 6.27
N GLY A 48 -12.14 6.10 5.69
CA GLY A 48 -13.46 6.48 5.17
C GLY A 48 -14.41 6.96 6.27
N LEU A 49 -14.46 6.26 7.39
CA LEU A 49 -15.25 6.68 8.55
C LEU A 49 -14.75 8.02 9.11
N ALA A 50 -13.43 8.21 9.24
CA ALA A 50 -12.85 9.48 9.66
C ALA A 50 -13.20 10.61 8.69
N ALA A 51 -13.12 10.36 7.38
CA ALA A 51 -13.48 11.34 6.36
C ALA A 51 -14.97 11.75 6.45
N HIS A 52 -15.87 10.81 6.74
CA HIS A 52 -17.29 11.11 6.92
C HIS A 52 -17.56 11.86 8.23
N TYR A 53 -17.13 11.31 9.37
CA TYR A 53 -17.51 11.80 10.69
C TYR A 53 -16.69 13.00 11.18
N ILE A 54 -15.43 13.15 10.75
CA ILE A 54 -14.56 14.25 11.17
C ILE A 54 -14.60 15.38 10.12
N ALA A 55 -14.44 15.05 8.84
CA ALA A 55 -14.39 16.04 7.76
C ALA A 55 -15.76 16.36 7.14
N GLY A 56 -16.83 15.65 7.51
CA GLY A 56 -18.19 15.91 7.02
C GLY A 56 -18.41 15.58 5.55
N LEU A 57 -17.55 14.74 4.95
CA LEU A 57 -17.66 14.37 3.55
C LEU A 57 -18.84 13.43 3.30
N SER A 58 -19.47 13.50 2.13
CA SER A 58 -20.51 12.54 1.74
C SER A 58 -19.93 11.12 1.66
N TRP A 59 -20.76 10.10 1.93
CA TRP A 59 -20.33 8.70 1.91
C TRP A 59 -19.54 8.30 0.65
N PRO A 60 -19.97 8.65 -0.58
CA PRO A 60 -19.21 8.30 -1.78
C PRO A 60 -17.80 8.91 -1.80
N VAL A 61 -17.69 10.18 -1.41
CA VAL A 61 -16.39 10.90 -1.38
C VAL A 61 -15.50 10.36 -0.28
N ALA A 62 -16.07 10.06 0.89
CA ALA A 62 -15.34 9.51 2.03
C ALA A 62 -14.73 8.14 1.71
N TRP A 63 -15.46 7.25 1.03
CA TRP A 63 -14.96 5.93 0.64
C TRP A 63 -13.85 6.00 -0.41
N VAL A 64 -13.99 6.88 -1.41
CA VAL A 64 -12.95 7.12 -2.42
C VAL A 64 -11.70 7.72 -1.76
N LEU A 65 -11.86 8.69 -0.87
CA LEU A 65 -10.74 9.27 -0.12
C LEU A 65 -10.03 8.21 0.73
N GLY A 66 -10.80 7.36 1.42
CA GLY A 66 -10.26 6.22 2.14
C GLY A 66 -9.45 5.30 1.24
N ALA A 67 -9.93 4.99 0.03
CA ALA A 67 -9.26 4.10 -0.91
C ALA A 67 -7.92 4.68 -1.38
N ILE A 68 -7.88 5.98 -1.67
CA ILE A 68 -6.67 6.70 -2.06
C ILE A 68 -5.64 6.71 -0.92
N LEU A 69 -6.09 6.93 0.33
CA LEU A 69 -5.19 7.05 1.49
C LEU A 69 -4.61 5.71 1.97
N VAL A 70 -5.23 4.58 1.62
CA VAL A 70 -4.73 3.25 1.95
C VAL A 70 -3.43 2.94 1.22
N VAL A 71 -3.24 3.49 0.02
CA VAL A 71 -2.07 3.20 -0.82
C VAL A 71 -0.80 3.79 -0.23
N THR A 72 0.14 2.92 0.09
CA THR A 72 1.48 3.28 0.54
C THR A 72 2.48 3.05 -0.59
N GLY A 73 2.78 4.11 -1.36
CA GLY A 73 3.61 4.01 -2.56
C GLY A 73 5.06 3.58 -2.28
N PRO A 74 5.59 2.56 -2.99
CA PRO A 74 6.98 2.10 -2.81
C PRO A 74 8.01 3.18 -3.15
N THR A 75 7.65 4.14 -4.01
CA THR A 75 8.51 5.23 -4.47
C THR A 75 8.97 6.15 -3.34
N VAL A 76 8.15 6.35 -2.30
CA VAL A 76 8.49 7.20 -1.14
C VAL A 76 9.04 6.36 0.01
N ILE A 77 8.49 5.16 0.24
CA ILE A 77 8.87 4.34 1.39
C ILE A 77 10.28 3.76 1.22
N LEU A 78 10.65 3.24 0.04
CA LEU A 78 11.96 2.60 -0.16
C LEU A 78 13.15 3.55 0.15
N PRO A 79 13.18 4.81 -0.34
CA PRO A 79 14.20 5.77 0.04
C PRO A 79 14.25 6.06 1.55
N LEU A 80 13.09 6.19 2.19
CA LEU A 80 13.00 6.42 3.64
C LEU A 80 13.53 5.23 4.44
N LEU A 81 13.21 3.99 4.05
CA LEU A 81 13.72 2.79 4.71
C LEU A 81 15.26 2.71 4.63
N ARG A 82 15.86 3.16 3.51
CA ARG A 82 17.33 3.22 3.36
C ARG A 82 17.97 4.21 4.33
N GLN A 83 17.27 5.28 4.70
CA GLN A 83 17.76 6.30 5.63
C GLN A 83 17.44 5.96 7.10
N ALA A 84 16.32 5.28 7.36
CA ALA A 84 15.81 5.00 8.70
C ALA A 84 16.63 3.96 9.51
N ARG A 85 17.67 3.36 8.92
CA ARG A 85 18.57 2.37 9.56
C ARG A 85 17.83 1.26 10.31
N LEU A 86 16.73 0.76 9.74
CA LEU A 86 15.94 -0.30 10.34
C LEU A 86 16.67 -1.66 10.29
N ASN A 87 16.29 -2.56 11.20
CA ASN A 87 16.75 -3.94 11.11
C ASN A 87 16.21 -4.62 9.83
N LYS A 88 16.84 -5.73 9.43
CA LYS A 88 16.53 -6.39 8.16
C LYS A 88 15.09 -6.93 8.09
N ASP A 89 14.49 -7.27 9.22
CA ASP A 89 13.13 -7.81 9.28
C ASP A 89 12.07 -6.71 9.12
N SER A 90 12.18 -5.62 9.87
CA SER A 90 11.25 -4.48 9.78
C SER A 90 11.33 -3.79 8.42
N ALA A 91 12.54 -3.63 7.87
CA ALA A 91 12.70 -3.06 6.53
C ALA A 91 12.06 -3.93 5.45
N ALA A 92 12.23 -5.26 5.52
CA ALA A 92 11.58 -6.19 4.61
C ALA A 92 10.06 -6.12 4.76
N LEU A 93 9.56 -6.08 5.99
CA LEU A 93 8.14 -6.10 6.28
C LEU A 93 7.43 -4.84 5.74
N LEU A 94 8.01 -3.65 5.96
CA LEU A 94 7.48 -2.38 5.42
C LEU A 94 7.61 -2.29 3.89
N LYS A 95 8.67 -2.85 3.31
CA LYS A 95 8.84 -2.94 1.85
C LYS A 95 7.77 -3.82 1.22
N TRP A 96 7.51 -4.98 1.82
CA TRP A 96 6.46 -5.90 1.37
C TRP A 96 5.06 -5.30 1.53
N GLU A 97 4.80 -4.62 2.64
CA GLU A 97 3.54 -3.91 2.85
C GLU A 97 3.28 -2.88 1.75
N GLY A 98 4.24 -1.98 1.49
CA GLY A 98 4.07 -0.94 0.48
C GLY A 98 3.87 -1.48 -0.94
N ILE A 99 4.67 -2.47 -1.36
CA ILE A 99 4.61 -2.98 -2.74
C ILE A 99 3.32 -3.78 -2.99
N VAL A 100 2.87 -4.59 -2.02
CA VAL A 100 1.67 -5.43 -2.24
C VAL A 100 0.38 -4.65 -1.98
N ASN A 101 0.39 -3.64 -1.12
CA ASN A 101 -0.79 -2.82 -0.87
C ASN A 101 -1.09 -1.82 -2.00
N ASP A 102 -0.08 -1.41 -2.77
CA ASP A 102 -0.24 -0.51 -3.92
C ASP A 102 -1.32 -0.95 -4.93
N PRO A 103 -1.31 -2.17 -5.49
CA PRO A 103 -2.37 -2.63 -6.39
C PRO A 103 -3.72 -2.81 -5.69
N VAL A 104 -3.73 -3.15 -4.39
CA VAL A 104 -4.97 -3.31 -3.62
C VAL A 104 -5.72 -1.99 -3.53
N GLY A 105 -5.02 -0.89 -3.22
CA GLY A 105 -5.68 0.40 -3.14
C GLY A 105 -6.09 0.95 -4.51
N VAL A 106 -5.37 0.63 -5.60
CA VAL A 106 -5.87 0.90 -6.95
C VAL A 106 -7.21 0.19 -7.18
N LEU A 107 -7.32 -1.10 -6.85
CA LEU A 107 -8.58 -1.85 -7.00
C LEU A 107 -9.74 -1.32 -6.15
N LEU A 108 -9.44 -0.74 -4.98
CA LEU A 108 -10.45 -0.12 -4.10
C LEU A 108 -10.91 1.26 -4.58
N ALA A 109 -10.10 1.94 -5.40
CA ALA A 109 -10.37 3.30 -5.85
C ALA A 109 -11.19 3.37 -7.15
N VAL A 110 -11.31 2.27 -7.89
CA VAL A 110 -12.03 2.19 -9.18
C VAL A 110 -13.45 1.65 -9.01
#